data_AF-A0A4Y8CAF6-F1
#
_entry.id   AF-A0A4Y8CAF6-F1
#
_cell.length_a   1.000
_cell.length_b   1.000
_cell.length_c   1.000
_cell.angle_alpha   90.00
_cell.angle_beta   90.00
_cell.angle_gamma   90.00
#
_symmetry.space_group_name_H-M   'P 1'
#
loop_
_entity.id
_entity.type
_entity.pdbx_description
1 polymer ?
#
loop_
_entity_poly.entity_id
_entity_poly.type
_entity_poly.pdbx_seq_one_letter_code
_entity_poly.pdbx_strand_id
1 'polypeptide(L)'
;MIFDKNFSYAFDENACEKCGGKCCTGESGNIFASKEELEALRKHLNLESKEFAEKYLRKVGFKMSFKEVEFEDGFACIFFDAQKRNCSIYDFRPKQCRTFPFWEYFK
;
A
#
# COMPACT_ATOMS: atom_id res chain seq x y z
N MET A 1 -7.77 -5.93 14.69
CA MET A 1 -6.52 -6.49 15.25
C MET A 1 -6.18 -7.74 14.48
N ILE A 2 -5.08 -7.69 13.73
CA ILE A 2 -4.53 -8.82 12.99
C ILE A 2 -3.52 -9.53 13.91
N PHE A 3 -3.59 -10.86 13.91
CA PHE A 3 -2.66 -11.72 14.61
C PHE A 3 -2.11 -12.75 13.63
N ASP A 4 -0.80 -12.99 13.68
CA ASP A 4 -0.18 -14.13 13.01
C ASP A 4 0.58 -14.95 14.05
N LYS A 5 0.29 -16.26 14.09
CA LYS A 5 0.84 -17.18 15.10
C LYS A 5 2.37 -17.29 15.07
N ASN A 6 3.01 -16.86 13.98
CA ASN A 6 4.46 -16.91 13.83
C ASN A 6 5.16 -15.64 14.35
N PHE A 7 4.42 -14.65 14.86
CA PHE A 7 4.96 -13.38 15.35
C PHE A 7 4.51 -13.14 16.80
N SER A 8 5.39 -12.52 17.60
CA SER A 8 5.15 -12.22 19.02
C SER A 8 4.31 -10.96 19.27
N TYR A 9 3.85 -10.30 18.21
CA TYR A 9 3.11 -9.05 18.27
C TYR A 9 1.80 -9.13 17.49
N ALA A 10 0.91 -8.16 17.75
CA ALA A 10 -0.33 -7.96 17.01
C ALA A 10 -0.30 -6.61 16.30
N PHE A 11 -1.11 -6.46 15.26
CA PHE A 11 -1.20 -5.22 14.49
C PHE A 11 -2.63 -4.68 14.46
N ASP A 12 -2.82 -3.42 14.85
CA ASP A 12 -4.10 -2.75 14.68
C ASP A 12 -4.17 -2.07 13.32
N GLU A 13 -4.81 -2.72 12.35
CA GLU A 13 -4.98 -2.15 11.03
C GLU A 13 -5.82 -0.86 11.04
N ASN A 14 -6.76 -0.71 11.98
CA ASN A 14 -7.64 0.46 12.04
C ASN A 14 -7.02 1.66 12.76
N ALA A 15 -5.81 1.51 13.31
CA ALA A 15 -5.15 2.57 14.06
C ALA A 15 -4.46 3.63 13.18
N CYS A 16 -4.80 3.75 11.89
CA CYS A 16 -4.15 4.70 10.98
C CYS A 16 -4.14 6.14 11.52
N GLU A 17 -5.26 6.63 12.05
CA GLU A 17 -5.36 7.98 12.63
C GLU A 17 -4.40 8.20 13.81
N LYS A 18 -4.28 7.19 14.69
CA LYS A 18 -3.37 7.25 15.86
C LYS A 18 -1.91 7.00 15.47
N CYS A 19 -1.69 6.16 14.47
CA CYS A 19 -0.37 5.77 13.97
C CYS A 19 0.23 6.86 13.08
N GLY A 20 -0.61 7.67 12.42
CA GLY A 20 -0.21 8.67 11.42
C GLY A 20 0.18 8.05 10.08
N GLY A 21 -0.31 6.85 9.77
CA GLY A 21 -0.10 6.20 8.47
C GLY A 21 1.30 5.61 8.23
N LYS A 22 2.06 5.31 9.28
CA LYS A 22 3.48 4.88 9.19
C LYS A 22 3.75 3.65 8.32
N CYS A 23 2.76 2.80 8.05
CA CYS A 23 2.92 1.66 7.13
C CYS A 23 2.87 2.06 5.64
N CYS A 24 2.46 3.30 5.34
CA CYS A 24 2.32 3.83 3.98
C CYS A 24 3.39 4.89 3.63
N THR A 25 4.26 5.22 4.60
CA THR A 25 5.27 6.29 4.51
C THR A 25 6.62 5.79 4.99
N GLY A 26 7.73 6.25 4.41
CA GLY A 26 9.07 5.89 4.86
C GLY A 26 10.11 6.05 3.76
N GLU A 27 11.15 5.22 3.80
CA GLU A 27 12.12 5.13 2.69
C GLU A 27 11.45 4.60 1.41
N SER A 28 12.05 4.90 0.25
CA SER A 28 11.52 4.42 -1.03
C SER A 28 11.54 2.88 -1.08
N GLY A 29 10.43 2.32 -1.51
CA GLY A 29 10.19 0.88 -1.59
C GLY A 29 9.27 0.51 -2.74
N ASN A 30 8.94 -0.77 -2.88
CA ASN A 30 8.04 -1.25 -3.92
C ASN A 30 6.82 -1.92 -3.30
N ILE A 31 5.64 -1.44 -3.70
CA ILE A 31 4.34 -2.02 -3.34
C ILE A 31 3.79 -2.73 -4.57
N PHE A 32 4.07 -4.02 -4.66
CA PHE A 32 3.59 -4.91 -5.71
C PHE A 32 2.16 -5.35 -5.45
N ALA A 33 1.39 -5.43 -6.53
CA ALA A 33 0.03 -5.95 -6.54
C ALA A 33 -0.11 -7.00 -7.65
N SER A 34 -0.98 -8.00 -7.44
CA SER A 34 -1.32 -8.98 -8.47
C SER A 34 -2.16 -8.35 -9.58
N LYS A 35 -2.29 -9.03 -10.72
CA LYS A 35 -3.14 -8.53 -11.82
C LYS A 35 -4.59 -8.40 -11.39
N GLU A 36 -5.08 -9.31 -10.56
CA GLU A 36 -6.44 -9.33 -10.03
C GLU A 36 -6.69 -8.15 -9.09
N GLU A 37 -5.72 -7.85 -8.21
CA GLU A 37 -5.78 -6.71 -7.28
C GLU A 37 -5.78 -5.38 -8.04
N LEU A 38 -4.90 -5.26 -9.05
CA LEU A 38 -4.83 -4.08 -9.91
C LEU A 38 -6.13 -3.88 -10.70
N GLU A 39 -6.71 -4.95 -11.23
CA GLU A 39 -7.97 -4.88 -11.99
C GLU A 39 -9.15 -4.51 -11.08
N ALA A 40 -9.22 -5.05 -9.87
CA ALA A 40 -10.24 -4.69 -8.89
C ALA A 40 -10.15 -3.20 -8.51
N LEU A 41 -8.94 -2.71 -8.23
CA LEU A 41 -8.72 -1.30 -7.91
C LEU A 41 -9.02 -0.38 -9.09
N ARG A 42 -8.59 -0.75 -10.30
CA ARG A 42 -8.90 0.00 -11.52
C ARG A 42 -10.41 0.19 -11.70
N LYS A 43 -11.19 -0.89 -11.54
CA LYS A 43 -12.66 -0.85 -11.64
C LYS A 43 -13.27 0.04 -10.56
N HIS A 44 -12.76 -0.02 -9.34
CA HIS A 44 -13.21 0.86 -8.26
C HIS A 44 -12.98 2.34 -8.56
N LEU A 45 -11.83 2.68 -9.15
CA LEU A 45 -11.52 4.04 -9.58
C LEU A 45 -12.22 4.46 -10.88
N ASN A 46 -12.90 3.53 -11.56
CA ASN A 46 -13.58 3.73 -12.84
C ASN A 46 -12.67 4.33 -13.93
N LEU A 47 -11.47 3.77 -14.07
CA LEU A 47 -10.47 4.25 -15.05
C LEU A 47 -10.18 3.21 -16.12
N GLU A 48 -9.78 3.67 -17.29
CA GLU A 48 -9.26 2.79 -18.34
C GLU A 48 -7.89 2.21 -17.97
N SER A 49 -7.58 1.01 -18.47
CA SER A 49 -6.36 0.28 -18.08
C SER A 49 -5.07 1.06 -18.33
N LYS A 50 -5.01 1.77 -19.47
CA LYS A 50 -3.85 2.61 -19.80
C LYS A 50 -3.72 3.79 -18.85
N GLU A 51 -4.82 4.51 -18.61
CA GLU A 51 -4.85 5.66 -17.72
C GLU A 51 -4.47 5.28 -16.29
N PHE A 52 -5.01 4.16 -15.78
CA PHE A 52 -4.70 3.65 -14.45
C PHE A 52 -3.21 3.29 -14.31
N ALA A 53 -2.65 2.58 -15.29
CA ALA A 53 -1.23 2.22 -15.27
C ALA A 53 -0.33 3.47 -15.34
N GLU A 54 -0.65 4.41 -16.21
CA GLU A 54 0.12 5.66 -16.36
C GLU A 54 0.05 6.54 -15.12
N LYS A 55 -1.10 6.62 -14.45
CA LYS A 55 -1.26 7.42 -13.23
C LYS A 55 -0.62 6.76 -12.01
N TYR A 56 -0.93 5.49 -11.76
CA TYR A 56 -0.67 4.87 -10.46
C TYR A 56 0.44 3.84 -10.43
N LEU A 57 0.89 3.32 -11.58
CA LEU A 57 1.85 2.21 -11.61
C LEU A 57 3.21 2.64 -12.17
N ARG A 58 4.25 1.97 -11.68
CA ARG A 58 5.60 1.97 -12.24
C ARG A 58 6.09 0.54 -12.43
N LYS A 59 6.85 0.33 -13.50
CA LYS A 59 7.44 -0.98 -13.81
C LYS A 59 8.74 -1.15 -13.03
N VAL A 60 8.89 -2.30 -12.36
CA VAL A 60 10.09 -2.67 -11.59
C VAL A 60 10.47 -4.08 -12.00
N GLY A 61 11.47 -4.19 -12.87
CA GLY A 61 11.81 -5.45 -13.54
C GLY A 61 10.59 -6.01 -14.31
N PHE A 62 10.12 -7.19 -13.91
CA PHE A 62 8.97 -7.86 -14.52
C PHE A 62 7.64 -7.61 -13.78
N LYS A 63 7.64 -6.85 -12.68
CA LYS A 63 6.47 -6.59 -11.84
C LYS A 63 6.01 -5.14 -11.96
N MET A 64 4.75 -4.89 -11.59
CA MET A 64 4.19 -3.56 -11.44
C MET A 64 4.11 -3.20 -9.97
N SER A 65 4.65 -2.03 -9.61
CA SER A 65 4.54 -1.43 -8.29
C SER A 65 3.65 -0.20 -8.36
N PHE A 66 2.97 0.15 -7.27
CA PHE A 66 2.42 1.49 -7.13
C PHE A 66 3.54 2.52 -7.14
N LYS A 67 3.23 3.70 -7.70
CA LYS A 67 4.11 4.87 -7.64
C LYS A 67 4.20 5.41 -6.23
N GLU A 68 5.26 6.16 -6.01
CA GLU A 68 5.53 6.87 -4.78
C GLU A 68 5.51 8.37 -5.06
N VAL A 69 5.23 9.14 -4.02
CA VAL A 69 5.27 10.60 -4.01
C VAL A 69 6.15 11.04 -2.83
N GLU A 70 6.85 12.15 -2.95
CA GLU A 70 7.60 12.73 -1.84
C GLU A 70 6.64 13.12 -0.71
N PHE A 71 7.00 12.76 0.52
CA PHE A 71 6.20 13.06 1.71
C PHE A 71 7.11 13.19 2.94
N GLU A 72 7.04 14.34 3.60
CA GLU A 72 7.94 14.69 4.73
C GLU A 72 9.42 14.44 4.32
N ASP A 73 10.22 13.77 5.15
CA ASP A 73 11.63 13.46 4.86
C ASP A 73 11.83 12.16 4.07
N GLY A 74 10.80 11.68 3.36
CA GLY A 74 10.84 10.44 2.61
C GLY A 74 9.78 10.35 1.53
N PHE A 75 9.16 9.17 1.42
CA PHE A 75 8.19 8.85 0.39
C PHE A 75 6.91 8.28 1.00
N ALA A 76 5.80 8.47 0.28
CA ALA A 76 4.55 7.80 0.54
C ALA A 76 4.05 7.11 -0.73
N CYS A 77 3.23 6.07 -0.55
CA CYS A 77 2.47 5.51 -1.67
C CYS A 77 1.58 6.59 -2.30
N ILE A 78 1.39 6.56 -3.63
CA ILE A 78 0.49 7.50 -4.34
C ILE A 78 -0.94 7.51 -3.81
N PHE A 79 -1.38 6.44 -3.13
CA PHE A 79 -2.69 6.35 -2.50
C PHE A 79 -2.71 6.76 -1.02
N PHE A 80 -1.64 7.36 -0.51
CA PHE A 80 -1.62 7.91 0.84
C PHE A 80 -2.31 9.28 0.88
N ASP A 81 -3.34 9.43 1.71
CA ASP A 81 -3.98 10.71 2.00
C ASP A 81 -3.18 11.41 3.11
N ALA A 82 -2.38 12.41 2.73
CA ALA A 82 -1.53 13.17 3.65
C ALA A 82 -2.33 13.94 4.72
N GLN A 83 -3.57 14.35 4.44
CA GLN A 83 -4.39 15.10 5.38
C GLN A 83 -5.01 14.18 6.42
N LYS A 84 -5.61 13.07 5.97
CA LYS A 84 -6.22 12.07 6.85
C LYS A 84 -5.20 11.10 7.47
N ARG A 85 -3.97 11.13 6.99
CA ARG A 85 -2.86 10.20 7.32
C ARG A 85 -3.29 8.74 7.24
N ASN A 86 -4.02 8.38 6.18
CA ASN A 86 -4.50 7.03 5.94
C ASN A 86 -4.42 6.66 4.45
N CYS A 87 -4.74 5.41 4.11
CA CYS A 87 -4.78 4.98 2.71
C CYS A 87 -6.14 5.31 2.09
N SER A 88 -6.16 6.00 0.95
CA SER A 88 -7.39 6.37 0.24
C SER A 88 -8.11 5.17 -0.40
N ILE A 89 -7.40 4.06 -0.59
CA ILE A 89 -7.91 2.81 -1.17
C ILE A 89 -7.95 1.68 -0.13
N TYR A 90 -8.27 2.02 1.12
CA TYR A 90 -8.09 1.13 2.28
C TYR A 90 -8.64 -0.31 2.07
N ASP A 91 -9.84 -0.42 1.50
CA ASP A 91 -10.48 -1.71 1.20
C ASP A 91 -9.88 -2.46 0.00
N PHE A 92 -9.16 -1.75 -0.86
CA PHE A 92 -8.50 -2.27 -2.07
C PHE A 92 -6.97 -2.36 -1.93
N ARG A 93 -6.45 -2.20 -0.70
CA ARG A 93 -5.02 -2.41 -0.41
C ARG A 93 -4.58 -3.79 -0.93
N PRO A 94 -3.42 -3.90 -1.61
CA PRO A 94 -2.92 -5.19 -2.05
C PRO A 94 -2.54 -6.05 -0.85
N LYS A 95 -2.42 -7.37 -1.07
CA LYS A 95 -2.05 -8.35 -0.05
C LYS A 95 -0.76 -7.94 0.65
N GLN A 96 0.24 -7.42 -0.07
CA GLN A 96 1.49 -6.95 0.53
C GLN A 96 1.23 -5.92 1.65
N CYS A 97 0.38 -4.92 1.40
CA CYS A 97 0.02 -3.92 2.40
C CYS A 97 -0.85 -4.50 3.54
N ARG A 98 -1.77 -5.41 3.23
CA ARG A 98 -2.65 -6.03 4.23
C ARG A 98 -1.91 -6.97 5.20
N THR A 99 -0.84 -7.60 4.73
CA THR A 99 -0.05 -8.53 5.55
C THR A 99 1.11 -7.85 6.28
N PHE A 100 1.31 -6.55 6.13
CA PHE A 100 2.29 -5.82 6.94
C PHE A 100 1.82 -5.77 8.41
N PRO A 101 2.71 -5.89 9.42
CA PRO A 101 4.16 -6.15 9.34
C PRO A 101 4.51 -7.66 9.43
N PHE A 102 3.59 -8.56 9.13
CA PHE A 102 3.78 -10.02 9.20
C PHE A 102 4.45 -10.57 7.92
N TRP A 103 5.57 -9.98 7.50
CA TRP A 103 6.36 -10.49 6.38
C TRP A 103 7.49 -11.38 6.91
N GLU A 104 7.89 -12.41 6.16
CA GLU A 104 8.95 -13.35 6.59
C GLU A 104 10.27 -12.65 6.97
N TYR A 105 10.57 -11.48 6.39
CA TYR A 105 11.73 -10.67 6.74
C TYR A 105 11.73 -10.17 8.20
N PHE A 106 10.57 -10.02 8.82
CA PHE A 106 10.41 -9.54 10.20
C PHE A 106 10.28 -10.67 11.24
N LYS A 107 10.39 -11.94 10.82
CA LYS A 107 10.55 -13.05 11.76
C LYS A 107 11.96 -13.04 12.34
#